data_AF-A0A257LWN6-F1
#
_entry.id   AF-A0A257LWN6-F1
#
_cell.length_a   1.000
_cell.length_b   1.000
_cell.length_c   1.000
_cell.angle_alpha   90.00
_cell.angle_beta   90.00
_cell.angle_gamma   90.00
#
_symmetry.space_group_name_H-M   'P 1'
#
loop_
_entity.id
_entity.type
_entity.pdbx_description
1 polymer ?
#
loop_
_entity_poly.entity_id
_entity_poly.type
_entity_poly.pdbx_seq_one_letter_code
_entity_poly.pdbx_strand_id
1 'polypeptide(L)'
;MKPKFRRALNLSSFLSVVVCAATANAATLYWDSNGTGTAGAGATPTGTWGSSVFWTTDSTGANVGSPTLISGTTNADDLFFVAGPGAASGNNAYVVTVGTTQVANSLTFQASGGTTLSGGTSITLGNGTPAAGGITMNQFAYGAVAQGAVTISTPIVLANAQTWTNNSVNTFTTNGGLNLGANTLTFSGSGGFSFGTVAASVISNGSVVMNGTGLLVLGGAATVPVHTYSGGTTITNGTVMFSSNLPASGNLTLNGGVYQEYFGGTVSRALGSGSGQIQITGGASGFSGQGGTGTNFNIGGAAALRG
;
A
#
# COMPACT_ATOMS: atom_id res chain seq x y z
N MET A 1 -4.87 71.88 48.54
CA MET A 1 -4.60 71.21 47.25
C MET A 1 -4.66 69.70 47.46
N LYS A 2 -5.64 69.00 46.86
CA LYS A 2 -5.76 67.52 46.90
C LYS A 2 -5.71 67.00 45.45
N PRO A 3 -4.88 66.01 45.11
CA PRO A 3 -4.79 65.49 43.75
C PRO A 3 -5.90 64.47 43.48
N LYS A 4 -6.60 64.64 42.36
CA LYS A 4 -7.60 63.70 41.83
C LYS A 4 -6.91 62.60 41.01
N PHE A 5 -6.88 61.38 41.53
CA PHE A 5 -6.49 60.19 40.77
C PHE A 5 -7.63 59.78 39.82
N ARG A 6 -7.36 59.78 38.50
CA ARG A 6 -8.23 59.17 37.50
C ARG A 6 -7.68 57.78 37.15
N ARG A 7 -8.40 56.72 37.51
CA ARG A 7 -8.11 55.35 37.06
C ARG A 7 -8.75 55.15 35.69
N ALA A 8 -7.93 54.93 34.66
CA ALA A 8 -8.37 54.51 33.34
C ALA A 8 -8.61 52.99 33.37
N LEU A 9 -9.85 52.58 33.08
CA LEU A 9 -10.23 51.18 32.95
C LEU A 9 -10.08 50.80 31.47
N ASN A 10 -9.02 50.08 31.12
CA ASN A 10 -8.81 49.56 29.77
C ASN A 10 -9.67 48.31 29.57
N LEU A 11 -10.78 48.46 28.86
CA LEU A 11 -11.68 47.37 28.48
C LEU A 11 -11.10 46.67 27.24
N SER A 12 -10.33 45.59 27.44
CA SER A 12 -9.88 44.73 26.33
C SER A 12 -10.95 43.69 26.01
N SER A 13 -11.69 43.91 24.93
CA SER A 13 -12.61 42.93 24.36
C SER A 13 -11.84 41.85 23.61
N PHE A 14 -11.78 40.64 24.15
CA PHE A 14 -11.31 39.45 23.42
C PHE A 14 -12.39 38.98 22.46
N LEU A 15 -12.23 39.24 21.16
CA LEU A 15 -13.06 38.64 20.11
C LEU A 15 -12.54 37.23 19.82
N SER A 16 -13.16 36.21 20.43
CA SER A 16 -12.90 34.81 20.06
C SER A 16 -13.59 34.52 18.72
N VAL A 17 -12.82 34.51 17.64
CA VAL A 17 -13.25 33.93 16.36
C VAL A 17 -13.18 32.42 16.51
N VAL A 18 -14.34 31.78 16.69
CA VAL A 18 -14.46 30.32 16.58
C VAL A 18 -14.35 29.97 15.10
N VAL A 19 -13.14 29.64 14.65
CA VAL A 19 -12.93 29.05 13.33
C VAL A 19 -13.44 27.61 13.42
N CYS A 20 -14.67 27.37 12.97
CA CYS A 20 -15.13 26.03 12.65
C CYS A 20 -14.33 25.55 11.44
N ALA A 21 -13.21 24.88 11.67
CA ALA A 21 -12.55 24.14 10.61
C ALA A 21 -13.53 23.05 10.13
N ALA A 22 -14.07 23.21 8.93
CA ALA A 22 -14.85 22.15 8.31
C ALA A 22 -13.96 20.92 8.24
N THR A 23 -14.34 19.87 8.96
CA THR A 23 -13.68 18.58 8.84
C THR A 23 -13.92 18.11 7.42
N ALA A 24 -12.86 18.06 6.60
CA ALA A 24 -12.92 17.46 5.28
C ALA A 24 -13.31 15.99 5.48
N ASN A 25 -14.56 15.65 5.16
CA ASN A 25 -15.01 14.27 5.16
C ASN A 25 -14.30 13.53 4.03
N ALA A 26 -13.79 12.34 4.34
CA ALA A 26 -13.28 11.40 3.34
C ALA A 26 -14.34 11.16 2.27
N ALA A 27 -14.06 11.50 1.01
CA ALA A 27 -14.95 11.17 -0.10
C ALA A 27 -14.61 9.77 -0.62
N THR A 28 -15.64 8.98 -0.94
CA THR A 28 -15.46 7.79 -1.76
C THR A 28 -15.58 8.17 -3.22
N LEU A 29 -14.52 7.95 -4.00
CA LEU A 29 -14.45 8.35 -5.39
C LEU A 29 -14.20 7.16 -6.29
N TYR A 30 -14.87 7.13 -7.44
CA TYR A 30 -14.79 6.07 -8.44
C TYR A 30 -14.21 6.64 -9.73
N TRP A 31 -13.26 5.92 -10.33
CA TRP A 31 -12.68 6.29 -11.61
C TRP A 31 -13.65 5.96 -12.74
N ASP A 32 -14.07 6.98 -13.46
CA ASP A 32 -15.03 6.88 -14.54
C ASP A 32 -14.62 7.75 -15.74
N SER A 33 -14.18 7.07 -16.80
CA SER A 33 -13.74 7.70 -18.04
C SER A 33 -14.82 7.79 -19.12
N ASN A 34 -16.02 7.22 -18.92
CA ASN A 34 -17.02 7.17 -19.99
C ASN A 34 -17.95 8.41 -20.02
N GLY A 35 -17.87 9.28 -19.00
CA GLY A 35 -18.58 10.56 -18.93
C GLY A 35 -19.95 10.47 -18.26
N THR A 36 -20.89 11.34 -18.65
CA THR A 36 -22.23 11.37 -18.04
C THR A 36 -23.25 10.55 -18.83
N GLY A 37 -24.16 9.88 -18.13
CA GLY A 37 -25.33 9.21 -18.68
C GLY A 37 -25.20 7.72 -18.99
N THR A 38 -24.03 7.09 -18.77
CA THR A 38 -23.82 5.65 -19.04
C THR A 38 -23.19 4.95 -17.84
N ALA A 39 -23.87 3.97 -17.27
CA ALA A 39 -23.32 3.21 -16.14
C ALA A 39 -22.01 2.47 -16.48
N GLY A 40 -21.12 2.38 -15.49
CA GLY A 40 -19.76 1.85 -15.61
C GLY A 40 -18.73 2.93 -15.98
N ALA A 41 -17.50 2.52 -16.27
CA ALA A 41 -16.39 3.38 -16.71
C ALA A 41 -15.95 3.11 -18.15
N GLY A 42 -16.64 2.21 -18.85
CA GLY A 42 -16.25 1.67 -20.16
C GLY A 42 -15.28 0.49 -20.07
N ALA A 43 -15.06 -0.20 -21.20
CA ALA A 43 -14.27 -1.44 -21.27
C ALA A 43 -12.80 -1.26 -20.93
N THR A 44 -12.24 -0.11 -21.32
CA THR A 44 -10.81 0.22 -21.16
C THR A 44 -10.68 1.62 -20.55
N PRO A 45 -10.88 1.78 -19.23
CA PRO A 45 -11.04 3.10 -18.61
C PRO A 45 -9.70 3.83 -18.41
N THR A 46 -9.15 4.37 -19.49
CA THR A 46 -7.87 5.10 -19.49
C THR A 46 -8.04 6.57 -19.12
N GLY A 47 -6.93 7.24 -18.80
CA GLY A 47 -6.88 8.68 -18.52
C GLY A 47 -5.69 9.05 -17.64
N THR A 48 -5.67 10.29 -17.17
CA THR A 48 -4.59 10.81 -16.31
C THR A 48 -5.13 11.25 -14.95
N TRP A 49 -4.76 10.54 -13.89
CA TRP A 49 -5.08 10.95 -12.52
C TRP A 49 -4.34 12.25 -12.20
N GLY A 50 -5.12 13.29 -11.87
CA GLY A 50 -4.64 14.63 -11.55
C GLY A 50 -5.04 15.67 -12.61
N SER A 51 -5.45 15.24 -13.81
CA SER A 51 -5.88 16.17 -14.88
C SER A 51 -7.16 15.73 -15.61
N SER A 52 -7.39 14.43 -15.79
CA SER A 52 -8.69 13.93 -16.27
C SER A 52 -9.76 14.12 -15.21
N VAL A 53 -10.89 14.69 -15.59
CA VAL A 53 -12.03 14.97 -14.72
C VAL A 53 -12.92 13.72 -14.66
N PHE A 54 -12.40 12.65 -14.04
CA PHE A 54 -12.98 11.30 -14.07
C PHE A 54 -13.33 10.73 -12.69
N TRP A 55 -13.02 11.43 -11.59
CA TRP A 55 -13.43 10.99 -10.27
C TRP A 55 -14.88 11.39 -10.01
N THR A 56 -15.74 10.42 -9.72
CA THR A 56 -17.15 10.63 -9.37
C THR A 56 -17.48 10.06 -7.99
N THR A 57 -18.48 10.61 -7.31
CA THR A 57 -19.06 9.99 -6.10
C THR A 57 -20.15 8.95 -6.45
N ASP A 58 -20.56 8.88 -7.72
CA ASP A 58 -21.52 7.90 -8.20
C ASP A 58 -20.81 6.55 -8.46
N SER A 59 -21.01 5.60 -7.55
CA SER A 59 -20.44 4.25 -7.66
C SER A 59 -20.89 3.48 -8.90
N THR A 60 -21.99 3.91 -9.53
CA THR A 60 -22.52 3.31 -10.76
C THR A 60 -21.89 3.88 -12.03
N GLY A 61 -21.13 4.97 -11.94
CA GLY A 61 -20.62 5.69 -13.12
C GLY A 61 -21.70 6.27 -14.05
N ALA A 62 -22.99 6.09 -13.75
CA ALA A 62 -24.05 6.60 -14.61
C ALA A 62 -24.04 8.13 -14.66
N ASN A 63 -23.56 8.75 -13.58
CA ASN A 63 -23.39 10.17 -13.42
C ASN A 63 -24.63 11.00 -13.76
N VAL A 64 -25.81 10.47 -13.44
CA VAL A 64 -27.10 11.12 -13.72
C VAL A 64 -27.39 12.16 -12.64
N GLY A 65 -27.89 13.34 -13.03
CA GLY A 65 -28.28 14.38 -12.07
C GLY A 65 -27.15 15.34 -11.65
N SER A 66 -26.08 15.43 -12.45
CA SER A 66 -24.95 16.36 -12.27
C SER A 66 -24.02 16.04 -11.08
N PRO A 67 -23.47 14.81 -10.97
CA PRO A 67 -22.36 14.62 -10.05
C PRO A 67 -21.18 15.47 -10.50
N THR A 68 -20.52 16.10 -9.52
CA THR A 68 -19.31 16.85 -9.79
C THR A 68 -18.19 15.85 -10.07
N LEU A 69 -17.87 15.67 -11.34
CA LEU A 69 -16.63 15.02 -11.73
C LEU A 69 -15.45 15.92 -11.34
N ILE A 70 -14.44 15.35 -10.70
CA ILE A 70 -13.23 16.08 -10.28
C ILE A 70 -11.97 15.42 -10.82
N SER A 71 -10.90 16.20 -10.96
CA SER A 71 -9.59 15.72 -11.42
C SER A 71 -8.59 15.44 -10.31
N GLY A 72 -8.78 16.11 -9.16
CA GLY A 72 -7.91 16.01 -7.99
C GLY A 72 -8.53 15.17 -6.88
N THR A 73 -7.65 14.62 -6.04
CA THR A 73 -8.01 13.85 -4.84
C THR A 73 -7.22 14.40 -3.66
N THR A 74 -7.67 14.09 -2.46
CA THR A 74 -7.02 14.44 -1.20
C THR A 74 -6.54 13.18 -0.49
N ASN A 75 -5.67 13.33 0.50
CA ASN A 75 -5.22 12.20 1.31
C ASN A 75 -6.31 11.63 2.23
N ALA A 76 -7.50 12.25 2.28
CA ALA A 76 -8.67 11.71 2.98
C ALA A 76 -9.52 10.80 2.09
N ASP A 77 -9.36 10.84 0.76
CA ASP A 77 -10.29 10.17 -0.16
C ASP A 77 -9.98 8.69 -0.33
N ASP A 78 -11.04 7.86 -0.38
CA ASP A 78 -10.97 6.44 -0.68
C ASP A 78 -11.30 6.22 -2.16
N LEU A 79 -10.32 5.74 -2.93
CA LEU A 79 -10.39 5.69 -4.37
C LEU A 79 -10.68 4.27 -4.87
N PHE A 80 -11.60 4.17 -5.80
CA PHE A 80 -11.99 2.93 -6.46
C PHE A 80 -11.65 3.03 -7.94
N PHE A 81 -10.72 2.20 -8.40
CA PHE A 81 -10.42 2.12 -9.82
C PHE A 81 -11.52 1.31 -10.51
N VAL A 82 -12.27 2.03 -11.34
CA VAL A 82 -13.44 1.64 -12.15
C VAL A 82 -14.76 1.74 -11.38
N ALA A 83 -15.64 2.65 -11.81
CA ALA A 83 -17.04 2.68 -11.38
C ALA A 83 -17.81 1.45 -11.88
N GLY A 84 -18.67 0.86 -11.06
CA GLY A 84 -19.42 -0.38 -11.36
C GLY A 84 -20.84 -0.12 -11.88
N PRO A 85 -21.73 -1.11 -11.93
CA PRO A 85 -21.49 -2.55 -11.99
C PRO A 85 -21.65 -3.08 -13.43
N GLY A 86 -21.21 -2.32 -14.44
CA GLY A 86 -21.28 -2.82 -15.82
C GLY A 86 -20.36 -4.03 -15.99
N ALA A 87 -20.85 -5.14 -16.54
CA ALA A 87 -20.00 -6.28 -16.94
C ALA A 87 -18.92 -5.88 -17.97
N ALA A 88 -19.12 -4.74 -18.63
CA ALA A 88 -18.18 -4.09 -19.52
C ALA A 88 -17.31 -3.02 -18.84
N SER A 89 -17.36 -2.86 -17.51
CA SER A 89 -16.62 -1.83 -16.80
C SER A 89 -15.22 -2.34 -16.44
N GLY A 90 -14.18 -1.80 -17.07
CA GLY A 90 -12.80 -2.22 -16.86
C GLY A 90 -12.57 -3.70 -17.16
N ASN A 91 -13.28 -4.26 -18.15
CA ASN A 91 -13.18 -5.68 -18.49
C ASN A 91 -12.00 -6.01 -19.42
N ASN A 92 -11.39 -5.01 -20.05
CA ASN A 92 -10.12 -5.12 -20.77
C ASN A 92 -8.98 -4.56 -19.90
N ALA A 93 -7.74 -4.97 -20.16
CA ALA A 93 -6.58 -4.36 -19.52
C ALA A 93 -6.48 -2.86 -19.86
N TYR A 94 -6.14 -2.03 -18.88
CA TYR A 94 -6.09 -0.58 -19.04
C TYR A 94 -4.98 0.05 -18.20
N VAL A 95 -4.57 1.25 -18.62
CA VAL A 95 -3.56 2.06 -17.94
C VAL A 95 -4.17 3.38 -17.52
N VAL A 96 -4.00 3.74 -16.25
CA VAL A 96 -4.23 5.09 -15.75
C VAL A 96 -2.86 5.73 -15.53
N THR A 97 -2.60 6.82 -16.24
CA THR A 97 -1.38 7.61 -16.05
C THR A 97 -1.52 8.43 -14.77
N VAL A 98 -0.58 8.31 -13.84
CA VAL A 98 -0.47 9.23 -12.71
C VAL A 98 0.24 10.49 -13.22
N GLY A 99 -0.39 11.66 -13.09
CA GLY A 99 0.14 12.90 -13.68
C GLY A 99 1.35 13.45 -12.90
N THR A 100 1.09 13.99 -11.71
CA THR A 100 2.11 14.53 -10.79
C THR A 100 2.13 13.70 -9.50
N THR A 101 2.62 14.24 -8.38
CA THR A 101 2.32 13.68 -7.06
C THR A 101 0.82 13.66 -6.83
N GLN A 102 0.26 12.48 -6.64
CA GLN A 102 -1.14 12.29 -6.28
C GLN A 102 -1.26 11.81 -4.83
N VAL A 103 -2.42 12.01 -4.22
CA VAL A 103 -2.68 11.65 -2.83
C VAL A 103 -4.01 10.91 -2.71
N ALA A 104 -4.06 9.93 -1.82
CA ALA A 104 -5.27 9.18 -1.48
C ALA A 104 -5.16 8.61 -0.07
N ASN A 105 -6.29 8.33 0.58
CA ASN A 105 -6.29 7.52 1.79
C ASN A 105 -6.11 6.05 1.44
N SER A 106 -6.95 5.51 0.55
CA SER A 106 -6.90 4.12 0.11
C SER A 106 -7.11 3.96 -1.39
N LEU A 107 -6.65 2.83 -1.94
CA LEU A 107 -6.93 2.40 -3.30
C LEU A 107 -7.63 1.03 -3.28
N THR A 108 -8.75 0.91 -3.95
CA THR A 108 -9.47 -0.35 -4.17
C THR A 108 -9.55 -0.64 -5.67
N PHE A 109 -9.10 -1.83 -6.05
CA PHE A 109 -9.18 -2.32 -7.43
C PHE A 109 -10.36 -3.26 -7.57
N GLN A 110 -11.24 -3.00 -8.55
CA GLN A 110 -12.49 -3.73 -8.75
C GLN A 110 -12.81 -3.94 -10.24
N ALA A 111 -11.80 -4.32 -11.02
CA ALA A 111 -11.89 -4.50 -12.47
C ALA A 111 -11.46 -5.93 -12.87
N SER A 112 -12.14 -6.56 -13.83
CA SER A 112 -11.75 -7.89 -14.30
C SER A 112 -10.60 -7.86 -15.30
N GLY A 113 -10.43 -6.74 -16.01
CA GLY A 113 -9.25 -6.43 -16.80
C GLY A 113 -8.08 -6.02 -15.89
N GLY A 114 -6.85 -6.25 -16.37
CA GLY A 114 -5.66 -5.86 -15.63
C GLY A 114 -5.52 -4.34 -15.49
N THR A 115 -5.31 -3.85 -14.27
CA THR A 115 -5.12 -2.42 -13.99
C THR A 115 -3.63 -2.09 -13.91
N THR A 116 -3.18 -1.07 -14.63
CA THR A 116 -1.84 -0.51 -14.45
C THR A 116 -1.91 0.96 -14.07
N LEU A 117 -1.24 1.34 -12.98
CA LEU A 117 -0.95 2.74 -12.64
C LEU A 117 0.51 3.04 -13.01
N SER A 118 0.77 4.05 -13.84
CA SER A 118 2.14 4.35 -14.29
C SER A 118 2.36 5.85 -14.56
N GLY A 119 3.62 6.28 -14.69
CA GLY A 119 3.98 7.69 -14.82
C GLY A 119 4.12 8.37 -13.46
N GLY A 120 3.99 9.71 -13.44
CA GLY A 120 3.96 10.51 -12.23
C GLY A 120 5.25 10.53 -11.42
N THR A 121 5.25 11.32 -10.34
CA THR A 121 6.35 11.36 -9.38
C THR A 121 6.12 10.37 -8.25
N SER A 122 4.94 10.39 -7.64
CA SER A 122 4.55 9.45 -6.59
C SER A 122 3.04 9.43 -6.32
N ILE A 123 2.59 8.41 -5.63
CA ILE A 123 1.29 8.36 -4.93
C ILE A 123 1.59 8.36 -3.43
N THR A 124 1.13 9.37 -2.69
CA THR A 124 1.18 9.35 -1.23
C THR A 124 -0.10 8.71 -0.69
N LEU A 125 0.03 7.61 0.05
CA LEU A 125 -1.08 6.85 0.61
C LEU A 125 -1.24 7.04 2.12
N GLY A 126 -2.47 7.33 2.52
CA GLY A 126 -2.89 7.49 3.90
C GLY A 126 -3.06 8.95 4.32
N ASN A 127 -3.88 9.17 5.34
CA ASN A 127 -4.22 10.49 5.87
C ASN A 127 -3.37 10.93 7.09
N GLY A 128 -2.38 10.13 7.49
CA GLY A 128 -1.56 10.35 8.69
C GLY A 128 -2.10 9.67 9.95
N THR A 129 -3.30 9.08 9.91
CA THR A 129 -3.88 8.32 11.03
C THR A 129 -3.38 6.87 10.98
N PRO A 130 -2.77 6.32 12.04
CA PRO A 130 -2.32 4.94 12.07
C PRO A 130 -3.43 3.95 11.71
N ALA A 131 -3.11 2.96 10.88
CA ALA A 131 -4.01 1.92 10.36
C ALA A 131 -5.13 2.42 9.42
N ALA A 132 -5.21 3.71 9.10
CA ALA A 132 -6.09 4.20 8.06
C ALA A 132 -5.51 3.93 6.65
N GLY A 133 -6.40 3.78 5.67
CA GLY A 133 -6.01 3.65 4.28
C GLY A 133 -5.56 2.24 3.88
N GLY A 134 -4.81 2.14 2.79
CA GLY A 134 -4.27 0.87 2.29
C GLY A 134 -4.58 0.61 0.82
N ILE A 135 -4.22 -0.59 0.38
CA ILE A 135 -4.54 -1.10 -0.97
C ILE A 135 -5.36 -2.37 -0.81
N THR A 136 -6.49 -2.46 -1.53
CA THR A 136 -7.34 -3.65 -1.53
C THR A 136 -7.54 -4.19 -2.94
N MET A 137 -7.28 -5.48 -3.11
CA MET A 137 -7.68 -6.28 -4.27
C MET A 137 -8.60 -7.40 -3.81
N ASN A 138 -9.87 -7.34 -4.22
CA ASN A 138 -10.83 -8.38 -3.90
C ASN A 138 -10.64 -9.60 -4.81
N GLN A 139 -11.18 -10.76 -4.41
CA GLN A 139 -11.15 -11.95 -5.26
C GLN A 139 -11.90 -11.73 -6.58
N PHE A 140 -13.04 -11.05 -6.47
CA PHE A 140 -13.94 -10.79 -7.59
C PHE A 140 -14.12 -9.30 -7.81
N ALA A 141 -14.00 -8.88 -9.06
CA ALA A 141 -14.56 -7.63 -9.56
C ALA A 141 -16.09 -7.78 -9.61
N TYR A 142 -16.80 -6.82 -9.02
CA TYR A 142 -18.27 -6.76 -8.98
C TYR A 142 -18.96 -8.07 -8.57
N GLY A 143 -18.35 -8.82 -7.64
CA GLY A 143 -18.98 -9.95 -6.94
C GLY A 143 -18.82 -11.33 -7.55
N ALA A 144 -18.55 -11.48 -8.85
CA ALA A 144 -18.45 -12.81 -9.48
C ALA A 144 -17.33 -13.01 -10.50
N VAL A 145 -16.81 -11.94 -11.13
CA VAL A 145 -15.76 -12.07 -12.16
C VAL A 145 -14.41 -11.95 -11.48
N ALA A 146 -13.46 -12.84 -11.79
CA ALA A 146 -12.12 -12.77 -11.19
C ALA A 146 -11.49 -11.38 -11.39
N GLN A 147 -10.93 -10.82 -10.32
CA GLN A 147 -10.20 -9.55 -10.34
C GLN A 147 -8.97 -9.69 -11.25
N GLY A 148 -8.78 -8.75 -12.18
CA GLY A 148 -7.61 -8.70 -13.04
C GLY A 148 -6.32 -8.40 -12.25
N ALA A 149 -5.17 -8.75 -12.81
CA ALA A 149 -3.88 -8.44 -12.22
C ALA A 149 -3.69 -6.92 -12.08
N VAL A 150 -3.06 -6.49 -10.98
CA VAL A 150 -2.81 -5.07 -10.71
C VAL A 150 -1.30 -4.83 -10.70
N THR A 151 -0.89 -3.78 -11.42
CA THR A 151 0.50 -3.31 -11.45
C THR A 151 0.55 -1.83 -11.09
N ILE A 152 1.37 -1.45 -10.11
CA ILE A 152 1.69 -0.05 -9.82
C ILE A 152 3.17 0.21 -10.13
N SER A 153 3.41 0.97 -11.19
CA SER A 153 4.74 1.39 -11.63
C SER A 153 5.13 2.78 -11.12
N THR A 154 4.17 3.56 -10.64
CA THR A 154 4.44 4.85 -9.98
C THR A 154 4.97 4.63 -8.55
N PRO A 155 5.99 5.38 -8.09
CA PRO A 155 6.46 5.27 -6.71
C PRO A 155 5.36 5.51 -5.68
N ILE A 156 5.40 4.81 -4.55
CA ILE A 156 4.43 4.97 -3.47
C ILE A 156 5.15 5.47 -2.21
N VAL A 157 4.54 6.43 -1.51
CA VAL A 157 5.00 6.93 -0.21
C VAL A 157 3.90 6.73 0.82
N LEU A 158 4.20 6.14 1.98
CA LEU A 158 3.22 5.95 3.05
C LEU A 158 3.24 7.13 4.02
N ALA A 159 2.07 7.72 4.27
CA ALA A 159 1.89 8.77 5.28
C ALA A 159 1.64 8.21 6.69
N ASN A 160 1.18 6.97 6.80
CA ASN A 160 0.95 6.26 8.06
C ASN A 160 1.09 4.74 7.88
N ALA A 161 1.14 4.01 9.00
CA ALA A 161 1.06 2.56 9.01
C ALA A 161 -0.27 2.09 8.42
N GLN A 162 -0.25 1.05 7.59
CA GLN A 162 -1.43 0.58 6.86
C GLN A 162 -1.32 -0.91 6.50
N THR A 163 -2.43 -1.47 6.02
CA THR A 163 -2.52 -2.85 5.55
C THR A 163 -2.84 -2.87 4.06
N TRP A 164 -2.10 -3.66 3.29
CA TRP A 164 -2.41 -3.98 1.90
C TRP A 164 -2.95 -5.40 1.84
N THR A 165 -4.12 -5.57 1.24
CA THR A 165 -4.84 -6.85 1.19
C THR A 165 -4.99 -7.29 -0.26
N ASN A 166 -4.48 -8.47 -0.59
CA ASN A 166 -4.75 -9.12 -1.86
C ASN A 166 -5.48 -10.44 -1.61
N ASN A 167 -6.76 -10.48 -1.93
CA ASN A 167 -7.59 -11.68 -1.90
C ASN A 167 -7.82 -12.27 -3.30
N SER A 168 -7.21 -11.68 -4.33
CA SER A 168 -7.29 -12.18 -5.69
C SER A 168 -6.36 -13.37 -5.92
N VAL A 169 -6.66 -14.14 -6.96
CA VAL A 169 -5.78 -15.21 -7.45
C VAL A 169 -4.58 -14.64 -8.22
N ASN A 170 -4.61 -13.36 -8.57
CA ASN A 170 -3.54 -12.69 -9.31
C ASN A 170 -2.55 -12.03 -8.35
N THR A 171 -1.31 -11.90 -8.79
CA THR A 171 -0.26 -11.21 -8.04
C THR A 171 -0.43 -9.70 -8.17
N PHE A 172 -0.43 -8.99 -7.04
CA PHE A 172 -0.23 -7.54 -7.01
C PHE A 172 1.25 -7.23 -7.26
N THR A 173 1.56 -6.46 -8.30
CA THR A 173 2.93 -6.16 -8.69
C THR A 173 3.24 -4.68 -8.49
N THR A 174 4.38 -4.36 -7.90
CA THR A 174 4.92 -2.99 -7.86
C THR A 174 6.21 -2.92 -8.64
N ASN A 175 6.27 -2.04 -9.64
CA ASN A 175 7.48 -1.72 -10.38
C ASN A 175 8.11 -0.38 -9.92
N GLY A 176 7.33 0.45 -9.21
CA GLY A 176 7.82 1.66 -8.57
C GLY A 176 8.43 1.38 -7.19
N GLY A 177 9.28 2.30 -6.74
CA GLY A 177 9.82 2.25 -5.37
C GLY A 177 8.72 2.48 -4.33
N LEU A 178 8.88 1.89 -3.15
CA LEU A 178 7.97 2.05 -2.02
C LEU A 178 8.74 2.64 -0.83
N ASN A 179 8.36 3.84 -0.42
CA ASN A 179 8.90 4.50 0.77
C ASN A 179 7.90 4.42 1.92
N LEU A 180 8.24 3.71 2.99
CA LEU A 180 7.35 3.52 4.14
C LEU A 180 7.33 4.73 5.09
N GLY A 181 8.21 5.73 4.95
CA GLY A 181 8.17 6.94 5.80
C GLY A 181 8.30 6.68 7.31
N ALA A 182 9.03 5.62 7.69
CA ALA A 182 9.13 5.06 9.06
C ALA A 182 7.90 4.26 9.56
N ASN A 183 6.90 4.05 8.71
CA ASN A 183 5.70 3.30 9.07
C ASN A 183 5.87 1.78 8.94
N THR A 184 4.93 1.04 9.53
CA THR A 184 4.80 -0.40 9.30
C THR A 184 3.80 -0.66 8.18
N LEU A 185 4.20 -1.42 7.17
CA LEU A 185 3.31 -1.96 6.15
C LEU A 185 3.01 -3.43 6.43
N THR A 186 1.72 -3.75 6.52
CA THR A 186 1.25 -5.14 6.66
C THR A 186 0.71 -5.64 5.33
N PHE A 187 1.23 -6.78 4.87
CA PHE A 187 0.69 -7.52 3.73
C PHE A 187 -0.27 -8.59 4.24
N SER A 188 -1.48 -8.64 3.68
CA SER A 188 -2.58 -9.51 4.10
C SER A 188 -3.29 -10.15 2.90
N GLY A 189 -4.18 -11.11 3.19
CA GLY A 189 -4.93 -11.86 2.18
C GLY A 189 -4.20 -13.11 1.69
N SER A 190 -4.84 -13.82 0.76
CA SER A 190 -4.36 -15.10 0.20
C SER A 190 -3.58 -14.96 -1.10
N GLY A 191 -3.72 -13.84 -1.80
CA GLY A 191 -3.04 -13.53 -3.05
C GLY A 191 -1.58 -13.11 -2.86
N GLY A 192 -0.81 -13.16 -3.94
CA GLY A 192 0.61 -12.82 -3.92
C GLY A 192 0.88 -11.31 -4.03
N PHE A 193 2.02 -10.87 -3.51
CA PHE A 193 2.60 -9.55 -3.71
C PHE A 193 3.99 -9.70 -4.32
N SER A 194 4.34 -8.87 -5.30
CA SER A 194 5.66 -8.91 -5.94
C SER A 194 6.28 -7.53 -6.06
N PHE A 195 7.47 -7.41 -5.46
CA PHE A 195 8.42 -6.32 -5.57
C PHE A 195 9.69 -6.79 -6.30
N GLY A 196 9.68 -7.97 -6.91
CA GLY A 196 10.90 -8.64 -7.38
C GLY A 196 11.19 -8.52 -8.87
N THR A 197 10.41 -7.75 -9.63
CA THR A 197 10.42 -7.77 -11.11
C THR A 197 11.42 -6.80 -11.75
N VAL A 198 11.72 -5.68 -11.08
CA VAL A 198 12.64 -4.65 -11.58
C VAL A 198 13.50 -4.08 -10.45
N ALA A 199 14.69 -3.57 -10.78
CA ALA A 199 15.61 -2.97 -9.79
C ALA A 199 15.00 -1.78 -9.03
N ALA A 200 14.05 -1.07 -9.64
CA ALA A 200 13.40 0.09 -9.05
C ALA A 200 12.34 -0.26 -7.98
N SER A 201 11.92 -1.52 -7.89
CA SER A 201 10.90 -2.02 -6.94
C SER A 201 11.43 -2.13 -5.51
N VAL A 202 12.09 -1.10 -5.01
CA VAL A 202 12.75 -1.10 -3.70
C VAL A 202 11.79 -0.61 -2.61
N ILE A 203 11.56 -1.44 -1.58
CA ILE A 203 11.01 -0.99 -0.30
C ILE A 203 12.11 -0.31 0.54
N SER A 204 11.82 0.87 1.06
CA SER A 204 12.73 1.73 1.83
C SER A 204 12.05 2.32 3.06
N ASN A 205 12.82 2.60 4.12
CA ASN A 205 12.37 3.04 5.44
C ASN A 205 11.34 2.12 6.12
N GLY A 206 11.05 2.31 7.41
CA GLY A 206 9.94 1.63 8.10
C GLY A 206 10.11 0.11 8.27
N SER A 207 9.01 -0.61 8.53
CA SER A 207 9.00 -2.06 8.80
C SER A 207 7.99 -2.81 7.91
N VAL A 208 8.23 -4.10 7.69
CA VAL A 208 7.36 -4.98 6.90
C VAL A 208 6.79 -6.10 7.77
N VAL A 209 5.50 -6.35 7.63
CA VAL A 209 4.80 -7.49 8.25
C VAL A 209 4.11 -8.29 7.16
N MET A 210 4.32 -9.60 7.13
CA MET A 210 3.54 -10.55 6.33
C MET A 210 2.57 -11.30 7.25
N ASN A 211 1.28 -11.01 7.08
CA ASN A 211 0.19 -11.58 7.88
C ASN A 211 -0.82 -12.41 7.05
N GLY A 212 -0.78 -12.25 5.72
CA GLY A 212 -1.57 -13.06 4.80
C GLY A 212 -0.99 -14.46 4.60
N THR A 213 -1.78 -15.37 4.05
CA THR A 213 -1.33 -16.73 3.69
C THR A 213 -0.62 -16.79 2.34
N GLY A 214 -0.62 -15.68 1.58
CA GLY A 214 -0.01 -15.61 0.26
C GLY A 214 1.53 -15.61 0.26
N LEU A 215 2.10 -15.32 -0.90
CA LEU A 215 3.53 -15.15 -1.12
C LEU A 215 3.88 -13.67 -1.30
N LEU A 216 4.79 -13.15 -0.49
CA LEU A 216 5.42 -11.84 -0.67
C LEU A 216 6.80 -12.02 -1.29
N VAL A 217 6.99 -11.56 -2.53
CA VAL A 217 8.27 -11.64 -3.24
C VAL A 217 9.02 -10.31 -3.11
N LEU A 218 10.11 -10.31 -2.36
CA LEU A 218 11.05 -9.20 -2.15
C LEU A 218 12.39 -9.46 -2.88
N GLY A 219 12.35 -10.29 -3.92
CA GLY A 219 13.50 -10.66 -4.71
C GLY A 219 13.25 -12.00 -5.41
N GLY A 220 13.28 -12.00 -6.75
CA GLY A 220 12.90 -13.18 -7.52
C GLY A 220 13.03 -13.10 -9.04
N ALA A 221 13.88 -12.22 -9.57
CA ALA A 221 14.14 -12.09 -11.00
C ALA A 221 15.65 -11.92 -11.28
N ALA A 222 16.01 -11.85 -12.57
CA ALA A 222 17.39 -11.65 -13.03
C ALA A 222 18.04 -10.37 -12.46
N THR A 223 17.23 -9.38 -12.06
CA THR A 223 17.68 -8.17 -11.39
C THR A 223 17.10 -8.14 -9.99
N VAL A 224 17.98 -8.25 -8.98
CA VAL A 224 17.59 -8.29 -7.58
C VAL A 224 17.43 -6.86 -7.04
N PRO A 225 16.22 -6.44 -6.64
CA PRO A 225 16.05 -5.17 -5.94
C PRO A 225 16.73 -5.24 -4.57
N VAL A 226 17.43 -4.17 -4.20
CA VAL A 226 18.08 -4.07 -2.88
C VAL A 226 17.17 -3.28 -1.95
N HIS A 227 16.45 -3.98 -1.08
CA HIS A 227 15.58 -3.36 -0.09
C HIS A 227 16.38 -2.67 1.02
N THR A 228 15.93 -1.50 1.46
CA THR A 228 16.61 -0.63 2.44
C THR A 228 15.68 -0.14 3.55
N TYR A 229 14.57 -0.86 3.81
CA TYR A 229 13.74 -0.56 4.97
C TYR A 229 14.54 -0.76 6.26
N SER A 230 14.36 0.19 7.19
CA SER A 230 15.22 0.33 8.36
C SER A 230 14.79 -0.50 9.55
N GLY A 231 13.50 -0.83 9.62
CA GLY A 231 12.88 -1.65 10.65
C GLY A 231 12.86 -3.15 10.33
N GLY A 232 12.12 -3.91 11.14
CA GLY A 232 12.10 -5.37 11.08
C GLY A 232 11.25 -5.95 9.95
N THR A 233 11.45 -7.24 9.69
CA THR A 233 10.54 -8.10 8.92
C THR A 233 9.87 -9.07 9.87
N THR A 234 8.55 -9.02 9.98
CA THR A 234 7.77 -10.00 10.75
C THR A 234 6.98 -10.89 9.82
N ILE A 235 7.04 -12.21 10.00
CA ILE A 235 6.28 -13.19 9.24
C ILE A 235 5.38 -13.95 10.21
N THR A 236 4.13 -13.54 10.32
CA THR A 236 3.12 -14.22 11.15
C THR A 236 2.38 -15.31 10.38
N ASN A 237 2.35 -15.22 9.05
CA ASN A 237 1.70 -16.21 8.17
C ASN A 237 2.33 -16.18 6.77
N GLY A 238 1.95 -17.14 5.93
CA GLY A 238 2.35 -17.21 4.52
C GLY A 238 3.86 -17.34 4.35
N THR A 239 4.36 -16.82 3.23
CA THR A 239 5.77 -16.91 2.86
C THR A 239 6.30 -15.55 2.44
N VAL A 240 7.47 -15.17 2.94
CA VAL A 240 8.24 -14.05 2.38
C VAL A 240 9.48 -14.60 1.69
N MET A 241 9.63 -14.31 0.40
CA MET A 241 10.75 -14.73 -0.41
C MET A 241 11.71 -13.58 -0.67
N PHE A 242 13.01 -13.81 -0.44
CA PHE A 242 14.09 -12.85 -0.73
C PHE A 242 15.12 -13.47 -1.65
N SER A 243 15.72 -12.66 -2.52
CA SER A 243 17.00 -12.99 -3.16
C SER A 243 18.13 -12.34 -2.37
N SER A 244 18.88 -13.18 -1.68
CA SER A 244 20.20 -12.93 -1.06
C SER A 244 20.38 -11.86 0.01
N ASN A 245 19.47 -10.89 0.28
CA ASN A 245 19.67 -9.95 1.41
C ASN A 245 18.37 -9.41 2.04
N LEU A 246 18.03 -9.92 3.23
CA LEU A 246 17.22 -9.15 4.19
C LEU A 246 18.01 -7.90 4.63
N PRO A 247 17.39 -6.72 4.78
CA PRO A 247 18.06 -5.53 5.29
C PRO A 247 18.67 -5.76 6.67
N ALA A 248 19.97 -5.49 6.82
CA ALA A 248 20.76 -5.85 8.00
C ALA A 248 20.34 -5.11 9.29
N SER A 249 19.65 -3.97 9.17
CA SER A 249 19.28 -3.10 10.29
C SER A 249 18.12 -3.63 11.14
N GLY A 250 17.28 -4.51 10.59
CA GLY A 250 16.07 -5.00 11.24
C GLY A 250 16.15 -6.47 11.65
N ASN A 251 15.41 -6.84 12.68
CA ASN A 251 15.20 -8.24 13.04
C ASN A 251 14.35 -8.96 11.99
N LEU A 252 14.58 -10.27 11.83
CA LEU A 252 13.64 -11.18 11.18
C LEU A 252 12.88 -11.91 12.28
N THR A 253 11.58 -11.65 12.42
CA THR A 253 10.73 -12.30 13.41
C THR A 253 9.80 -13.29 12.72
N LEU A 254 9.91 -14.57 13.05
CA LEU A 254 9.04 -15.65 12.59
C LEU A 254 8.06 -16.02 13.71
N ASN A 255 6.77 -15.88 13.44
CA ASN A 255 5.67 -16.19 14.35
C ASN A 255 4.51 -16.88 13.61
N GLY A 256 4.80 -17.87 12.76
CA GLY A 256 3.80 -18.68 12.06
C GLY A 256 3.91 -18.77 10.55
N GLY A 257 4.91 -18.14 9.92
CA GLY A 257 5.13 -18.26 8.48
C GLY A 257 6.57 -18.64 8.11
N VAL A 258 6.83 -18.63 6.80
CA VAL A 258 8.06 -19.13 6.21
C VAL A 258 8.91 -18.00 5.64
N TYR A 259 10.18 -17.97 6.04
CA TYR A 259 11.19 -17.25 5.29
C TYR A 259 11.70 -18.14 4.16
N GLN A 260 11.66 -17.65 2.93
CA GLN A 260 12.15 -18.36 1.76
C GLN A 260 13.30 -17.61 1.08
N GLU A 261 14.33 -18.34 0.68
CA GLU A 261 15.41 -17.80 -0.11
C GLU A 261 15.25 -18.16 -1.60
N TYR A 262 15.60 -17.24 -2.49
CA TYR A 262 15.51 -17.40 -3.93
C TYR A 262 16.84 -17.90 -4.52
N PHE A 263 16.88 -19.18 -4.93
CA PHE A 263 17.94 -19.80 -5.74
C PHE A 263 19.36 -19.86 -5.12
N GLY A 264 19.45 -20.40 -3.90
CA GLY A 264 20.69 -21.02 -3.40
C GLY A 264 21.67 -20.07 -2.72
N GLY A 265 21.18 -19.02 -2.08
CA GLY A 265 21.94 -18.12 -1.25
C GLY A 265 22.31 -18.68 0.14
N THR A 266 23.06 -17.87 0.89
CA THR A 266 23.35 -18.10 2.30
C THR A 266 22.73 -16.99 3.13
N VAL A 267 21.89 -17.36 4.08
CA VAL A 267 21.40 -16.44 5.12
C VAL A 267 22.28 -16.62 6.35
N SER A 268 22.95 -15.55 6.78
CA SER A 268 23.82 -15.56 7.95
C SER A 268 23.37 -14.50 8.96
N ARG A 269 22.63 -14.91 9.98
CA ARG A 269 22.16 -14.06 11.08
C ARG A 269 22.09 -14.86 12.36
N ALA A 270 22.54 -14.29 13.47
CA ALA A 270 22.45 -14.95 14.76
C ALA A 270 20.98 -15.06 15.23
N LEU A 271 20.65 -16.15 15.91
CA LEU A 271 19.43 -16.30 16.69
C LEU A 271 19.56 -15.51 18.00
N GLY A 272 18.53 -14.74 18.36
CA GLY A 272 18.44 -14.10 19.66
C GLY A 272 17.55 -12.86 19.67
N SER A 273 17.59 -12.09 20.76
CA SER A 273 16.76 -10.91 20.97
C SER A 273 17.44 -9.57 20.60
N GLY A 274 18.70 -9.60 20.15
CA GLY A 274 19.46 -8.42 19.76
C GLY A 274 19.01 -7.83 18.42
N SER A 275 19.58 -6.68 18.06
CA SER A 275 19.33 -6.03 16.76
C SER A 275 19.97 -6.82 15.60
N GLY A 276 19.28 -6.87 14.46
CA GLY A 276 19.72 -7.60 13.27
C GLY A 276 19.64 -9.13 13.37
N GLN A 277 18.99 -9.65 14.42
CA GLN A 277 18.94 -11.09 14.70
C GLN A 277 17.67 -11.75 14.16
N ILE A 278 17.70 -13.07 14.09
CA ILE A 278 16.52 -13.90 13.85
C ILE A 278 15.84 -14.18 15.19
N GLN A 279 14.53 -14.03 15.21
CA GLN A 279 13.65 -14.33 16.34
C GLN A 279 12.61 -15.34 15.88
N ILE A 280 12.52 -16.49 16.56
CA ILE A 280 11.46 -17.48 16.32
C ILE A 280 10.61 -17.48 17.59
N THR A 281 9.47 -16.79 17.54
CA THR A 281 8.67 -16.49 18.74
C THR A 281 7.46 -17.39 18.89
N GLY A 282 7.10 -18.15 17.86
CA GLY A 282 6.00 -19.11 17.90
C GLY A 282 5.48 -19.53 16.53
N GLY A 283 4.32 -20.20 16.54
CA GLY A 283 3.60 -20.64 15.34
C GLY A 283 4.33 -21.72 14.51
N ALA A 284 3.71 -22.09 13.39
CA ALA A 284 4.33 -22.95 12.37
C ALA A 284 5.36 -22.16 11.54
N SER A 285 6.46 -21.78 12.18
CA SER A 285 7.54 -21.01 11.57
C SER A 285 8.54 -21.90 10.83
N GLY A 286 9.12 -21.41 9.73
CA GLY A 286 10.09 -22.21 8.97
C GLY A 286 11.02 -21.43 8.06
N PHE A 287 11.98 -22.17 7.51
CA PHE A 287 12.90 -21.72 6.48
C PHE A 287 12.75 -22.63 5.25
N SER A 288 12.79 -22.06 4.06
CA SER A 288 12.78 -22.82 2.80
C SER A 288 13.72 -22.20 1.76
N GLY A 289 14.06 -22.98 0.74
CA GLY A 289 14.81 -22.52 -0.43
C GLY A 289 14.03 -22.79 -1.69
N GLN A 290 14.01 -21.84 -2.63
CA GLN A 290 13.54 -22.08 -3.99
C GLN A 290 14.67 -22.62 -4.85
N GLY A 291 14.36 -23.58 -5.72
CA GLY A 291 15.30 -24.12 -6.71
C GLY A 291 16.00 -25.40 -6.25
N GLY A 292 16.79 -25.98 -7.16
CA GLY A 292 17.41 -27.29 -6.96
C GLY A 292 18.76 -27.28 -6.23
N THR A 293 19.34 -26.10 -5.96
CA THR A 293 20.69 -25.95 -5.43
C THR A 293 20.78 -25.96 -3.90
N GLY A 294 19.64 -25.97 -3.20
CA GLY A 294 19.58 -25.90 -1.73
C GLY A 294 20.00 -24.52 -1.20
N THR A 295 19.40 -24.09 -0.09
CA THR A 295 19.76 -22.82 0.59
C THR A 295 20.47 -23.14 1.89
N ASN A 296 21.53 -22.38 2.20
CA ASN A 296 22.23 -22.50 3.48
C ASN A 296 21.69 -21.47 4.49
N PHE A 297 21.21 -21.97 5.62
CA PHE A 297 20.78 -21.15 6.76
C PHE A 297 21.80 -21.24 7.89
N ASN A 298 22.69 -20.24 7.97
CA ASN A 298 23.64 -20.10 9.07
C ASN A 298 23.02 -19.27 10.19
N ILE A 299 22.34 -19.98 11.10
CA ILE A 299 21.67 -19.40 12.26
C ILE A 299 22.60 -19.59 13.46
N GLY A 300 23.61 -18.72 13.59
CA GLY A 300 24.55 -18.75 14.71
C GLY A 300 23.94 -18.26 16.04
N GLY A 301 24.77 -18.08 17.07
CA GLY A 301 24.37 -17.48 18.36
C GLY A 301 24.32 -18.46 19.54
N ALA A 302 24.40 -17.92 20.76
CA ALA A 302 24.39 -18.70 22.01
C ALA A 302 22.99 -18.85 22.63
N ALA A 303 21.94 -18.33 21.97
CA ALA A 303 20.58 -18.46 22.45
C ALA A 303 20.12 -19.92 22.31
N ALA A 304 19.76 -20.54 23.44
CA ALA A 304 19.19 -21.89 23.43
C ALA A 304 17.89 -21.89 22.61
N LEU A 305 17.80 -22.78 21.62
CA LEU A 305 16.52 -23.15 21.03
C LEU A 305 15.66 -23.72 22.16
N ARG A 306 14.67 -22.96 22.63
CA ARG A 306 13.64 -23.50 23.52
C ARG A 306 12.54 -24.05 22.64
N GLY A 307 12.59 -25.37 22.41
CA GLY A 307 11.50 -26.12 21.77
C GLY A 307 10.28 -26.25 22.67
#